data_AF-A0A2D8KST9-F1
#
_entry.id   AF-A0A2D8KST9-F1
#
_cell.length_a   1.000
_cell.length_b   1.000
_cell.length_c   1.000
_cell.angle_alpha   90.00
_cell.angle_beta   90.00
_cell.angle_gamma   90.00
#
_symmetry.space_group_name_H-M   'P 1'
#
loop_
_entity.id
_entity.type
_entity.pdbx_description
1 polymer ?
#
loop_
_entity_poly.entity_id
_entity_poly.type
_entity_poly.pdbx_seq_one_letter_code
_entity_poly.pdbx_strand_id
1 'polypeptide(L)'
;GELFIVDVSNKYEPRLVSRMKTDYADINSLYVDATGTIVFTGASENGGDNGNFTLLGFVNTANGNFSSDFAIDEGISGYAGVHVFEYHDNTVFLSGANGIAGALKNFTTAQDFSSYREFDQRDIRYGEFNGESMAMLSGEGKLMNISLDDSDFNELSSISISNLTPESKRTLTWYGDNVIISQGGQGAGIYNFSSSTELANLPLKMHPDATFVSEGDKVTNAVSTDGNFVYMANGGAGLDILKLDSSFGTIGEGIAEISGSANFVQAKGEYIYLASGTGLHILRILTSDDTAVSDSFLDCESYDIYTGDKNLTIPSDVEVSYSGLVNLKHLNVNGTLNVCGDLIVEKSTNLASQSSLNINGNFTLGNQKNSENLVINSDSKLKISGNMTIYGDLYISSGGILEFVGDDSSIYVTGEVKINSGGMVTGSFEDLSDKFD
;
A
#
# COMPACT_ATOMS: atom_id res chain seq x y z
N GLY A 1 -4.00 -18.53 -12.93
CA GLY A 1 -3.20 -17.40 -12.39
C GLY A 1 -2.82 -16.34 -13.43
N GLU A 2 -2.50 -15.11 -12.98
CA GLU A 2 -1.94 -14.03 -13.81
C GLU A 2 -0.83 -13.29 -13.05
N LEU A 3 0.22 -12.86 -13.77
CA LEU A 3 1.29 -11.97 -13.25
C LEU A 3 1.35 -10.70 -14.10
N PHE A 4 1.53 -9.56 -13.43
CA PHE A 4 1.65 -8.26 -14.07
C PHE A 4 2.94 -7.57 -13.59
N ILE A 5 3.64 -6.92 -14.52
CA ILE A 5 4.71 -5.97 -14.22
C ILE A 5 4.20 -4.59 -14.61
N VAL A 6 4.08 -3.70 -13.63
CA VAL A 6 3.56 -2.35 -13.80
C VAL A 6 4.68 -1.36 -13.47
N ASP A 7 4.98 -0.47 -14.40
CA ASP A 7 5.85 0.68 -14.17
C ASP A 7 5.07 1.74 -13.42
N VAL A 8 5.55 2.06 -12.22
CA VAL A 8 4.97 3.07 -11.32
C VAL A 8 5.94 4.24 -11.10
N SER A 9 6.96 4.39 -11.94
CA SER A 9 7.93 5.50 -11.88
C SER A 9 7.24 6.86 -12.00
N ASN A 10 6.23 6.97 -12.88
CA ASN A 10 5.25 8.05 -12.84
C ASN A 10 4.00 7.59 -12.09
N LYS A 11 3.85 8.04 -10.84
CA LYS A 11 2.70 7.70 -9.98
C LYS A 11 1.35 8.16 -10.52
N TYR A 12 1.32 9.17 -11.40
CA TYR A 12 0.09 9.70 -12.00
C TYR A 12 -0.33 8.94 -13.24
N GLU A 13 0.60 8.21 -13.86
CA GLU A 13 0.37 7.42 -15.05
C GLU A 13 1.05 6.04 -14.94
N PRO A 14 0.56 5.16 -14.05
CA PRO A 14 1.09 3.80 -13.96
C PRO A 14 0.84 3.06 -15.27
N ARG A 15 1.87 2.41 -15.81
CA ARG A 15 1.81 1.73 -17.11
C ARG A 15 2.03 0.24 -16.96
N LEU A 16 1.11 -0.57 -17.49
CA LEU A 16 1.32 -2.01 -17.61
C LEU A 16 2.46 -2.26 -18.61
N VAL A 17 3.58 -2.80 -18.13
CA VAL A 17 4.76 -3.11 -18.96
C VAL A 17 4.62 -4.50 -19.58
N SER A 18 4.30 -5.50 -18.75
CA SER A 18 4.24 -6.88 -19.18
C SER A 18 3.20 -7.67 -18.40
N ARG A 19 2.66 -8.72 -19.03
CA ARG A 19 1.66 -9.60 -18.45
C ARG A 19 1.95 -11.04 -18.85
N MET A 20 1.89 -11.94 -17.86
CA MET A 20 1.80 -13.38 -18.08
C MET A 20 0.43 -13.86 -17.59
N LYS A 21 -0.18 -14.75 -18.37
CA LYS A 21 -1.42 -15.43 -18.00
C LYS A 21 -1.22 -16.94 -18.13
N THR A 22 -1.73 -17.69 -17.17
CA THR A 22 -1.63 -19.14 -17.15
C THR A 22 -2.94 -19.78 -16.65
N ASP A 23 -3.34 -20.86 -17.30
CA ASP A 23 -4.35 -21.83 -16.85
C ASP A 23 -3.71 -23.06 -16.19
N TYR A 24 -2.38 -23.08 -16.09
CA TYR A 24 -1.63 -24.17 -15.49
C TYR A 24 -1.70 -24.18 -13.97
N ALA A 25 -1.72 -22.99 -13.37
CA ALA A 25 -1.62 -22.85 -11.93
C ALA A 25 -2.20 -21.54 -11.39
N ASP A 26 -2.62 -21.60 -10.13
CA ASP A 26 -2.86 -20.44 -9.29
C ASP A 26 -1.57 -20.01 -8.58
N ILE A 27 -1.30 -18.70 -8.60
CA ILE A 27 -0.10 -18.12 -8.01
C ILE A 27 -0.46 -17.50 -6.67
N ASN A 28 0.20 -17.95 -5.61
CA ASN A 28 -0.14 -17.59 -4.23
C ASN A 28 0.84 -16.61 -3.60
N SER A 29 2.09 -16.60 -4.06
CA SER A 29 3.15 -15.72 -3.57
C SER A 29 4.26 -15.60 -4.60
N LEU A 30 4.93 -14.46 -4.57
CA LEU A 30 6.15 -14.22 -5.33
C LEU A 30 7.05 -13.24 -4.60
N TYR A 31 8.32 -13.22 -4.97
CA TYR A 31 9.23 -12.12 -4.72
C TYR A 31 10.08 -11.85 -5.97
N VAL A 32 10.74 -10.70 -6.00
CA VAL A 32 11.69 -10.33 -7.05
C VAL A 32 13.06 -10.20 -6.40
N ASP A 33 14.04 -10.95 -6.89
CA ASP A 33 15.40 -10.90 -6.36
C ASP A 33 16.18 -9.67 -6.88
N ALA A 34 17.40 -9.48 -6.36
CA ALA A 34 18.26 -8.36 -6.75
C ALA A 34 18.70 -8.38 -8.24
N THR A 35 18.55 -9.53 -8.92
CA THR A 35 18.88 -9.69 -10.35
C THR A 35 17.70 -9.40 -11.28
N GLY A 36 16.50 -9.22 -10.72
CA GLY A 36 15.26 -9.05 -11.47
C GLY A 36 14.58 -10.36 -11.85
N THR A 37 14.97 -11.48 -11.22
CA THR A 37 14.30 -12.76 -11.36
C THR A 37 13.06 -12.77 -10.47
N ILE A 38 11.92 -13.14 -11.05
CA ILE A 38 10.68 -13.33 -10.31
C ILE A 38 10.63 -14.80 -9.90
N VAL A 39 10.61 -15.05 -8.60
CA VAL A 39 10.42 -16.39 -8.03
C VAL A 39 9.02 -16.45 -7.45
N PHE A 40 8.28 -17.51 -7.77
CA PHE A 40 6.87 -17.63 -7.43
C PHE A 40 6.49 -19.05 -7.00
N THR A 41 5.46 -19.16 -6.19
CA THR A 41 4.91 -20.44 -5.73
C THR A 41 3.39 -20.41 -5.78
N GLY A 42 2.77 -21.59 -5.79
CA GLY A 42 1.36 -21.71 -6.07
C GLY A 42 0.83 -23.13 -6.02
N ALA A 43 -0.36 -23.32 -6.60
CA ALA A 43 -1.00 -24.61 -6.75
C ALA A 43 -1.26 -24.90 -8.24
N SER A 44 -0.76 -26.05 -8.71
CA SER A 44 -1.04 -26.56 -10.06
C SER A 44 -2.51 -26.93 -10.19
N GLU A 45 -3.13 -26.62 -11.34
CA GLU A 45 -4.53 -26.94 -11.62
C GLU A 45 -4.71 -28.39 -12.08
N ASN A 46 -3.67 -28.95 -12.74
CA ASN A 46 -3.75 -30.25 -13.40
C ASN A 46 -3.22 -31.40 -12.54
N GLY A 47 -2.73 -31.10 -11.33
CA GLY A 47 -2.04 -32.04 -10.47
C GLY A 47 -0.57 -32.19 -10.85
N GLY A 48 0.30 -32.07 -9.86
CA GLY A 48 1.73 -32.30 -9.96
C GLY A 48 2.11 -33.76 -9.71
N ASP A 49 3.42 -34.00 -9.61
CA ASP A 49 3.96 -35.35 -9.46
C ASP A 49 3.50 -36.02 -8.15
N ASN A 50 3.21 -37.32 -8.22
CA ASN A 50 2.84 -38.15 -7.06
C ASN A 50 1.62 -37.64 -6.25
N GLY A 51 0.74 -36.83 -6.84
CA GLY A 51 -0.44 -36.27 -6.18
C GLY A 51 -0.16 -35.01 -5.35
N ASN A 52 1.03 -34.43 -5.50
CA ASN A 52 1.33 -33.08 -5.03
C ASN A 52 0.75 -32.04 -5.98
N PHE A 53 0.46 -30.85 -5.47
CA PHE A 53 -0.05 -29.74 -6.28
C PHE A 53 0.79 -28.47 -6.07
N THR A 54 1.74 -28.50 -5.14
CA THR A 54 2.63 -27.37 -4.90
C THR A 54 3.55 -27.16 -6.08
N LEU A 55 3.63 -25.92 -6.54
CA LEU A 55 4.61 -25.53 -7.55
C LEU A 55 5.61 -24.52 -6.97
N LEU A 56 6.85 -24.58 -7.46
CA LEU A 56 7.81 -23.50 -7.35
C LEU A 56 8.32 -23.17 -8.75
N GLY A 57 8.44 -21.90 -9.07
CA GLY A 57 8.92 -21.49 -10.38
C GLY A 57 9.71 -20.21 -10.33
N PHE A 58 10.43 -19.94 -11.41
CA PHE A 58 11.05 -18.64 -11.64
C PHE A 58 10.99 -18.23 -13.10
N VAL A 59 11.15 -16.93 -13.32
CA VAL A 59 11.31 -16.33 -14.63
C VAL A 59 12.20 -15.10 -14.54
N ASN A 60 13.20 -15.02 -15.42
CA ASN A 60 14.04 -13.84 -15.52
C ASN A 60 13.27 -12.69 -16.18
N THR A 61 13.55 -11.46 -15.77
CA THR A 61 13.03 -10.27 -16.45
C THR A 61 14.14 -9.41 -17.02
N ALA A 62 13.84 -8.68 -18.09
CA ALA A 62 14.74 -7.68 -18.66
C ALA A 62 13.93 -6.42 -18.99
N ASN A 63 14.31 -5.28 -18.39
CA ASN A 63 13.60 -4.00 -18.54
C ASN A 63 12.08 -4.14 -18.31
N GLY A 64 11.69 -4.84 -17.24
CA GLY A 64 10.29 -5.07 -16.88
C GLY A 64 9.52 -6.04 -17.79
N ASN A 65 10.19 -6.73 -18.73
CA ASN A 65 9.57 -7.75 -19.58
C ASN A 65 9.96 -9.16 -19.11
N PHE A 66 8.99 -10.06 -19.06
CA PHE A 66 9.25 -11.49 -18.84
C PHE A 66 10.11 -12.05 -19.98
N SER A 67 11.10 -12.88 -19.62
CA SER A 67 11.72 -13.80 -20.58
C SER A 67 10.75 -14.92 -20.99
N SER A 68 11.08 -15.68 -22.02
CA SER A 68 10.32 -16.87 -22.43
C SER A 68 10.55 -18.10 -21.55
N ASP A 69 11.57 -18.05 -20.69
CA ASP A 69 12.18 -19.24 -20.09
C ASP A 69 11.63 -19.48 -18.68
N PHE A 70 10.31 -19.62 -18.57
CA PHE A 70 9.67 -20.02 -17.32
C PHE A 70 10.11 -21.44 -16.95
N ALA A 71 10.65 -21.59 -15.74
CA ALA A 71 11.00 -22.87 -15.17
C ALA A 71 10.14 -23.13 -13.94
N ILE A 72 9.57 -24.34 -13.85
CA ILE A 72 8.66 -24.75 -12.80
C ILE A 72 9.04 -26.16 -12.34
N ASP A 73 8.96 -26.40 -11.04
CA ASP A 73 8.97 -27.70 -10.39
C ASP A 73 7.65 -27.94 -9.66
N GLU A 74 7.12 -29.16 -9.79
CA GLU A 74 5.87 -29.63 -9.16
C GLU A 74 6.11 -30.87 -8.29
N GLY A 75 7.39 -31.21 -8.04
CA GLY A 75 7.78 -32.30 -7.17
C GLY A 75 7.67 -31.98 -5.67
N ILE A 76 7.34 -30.74 -5.31
CA ILE A 76 7.29 -30.29 -3.92
C ILE A 76 6.08 -30.88 -3.20
N SER A 77 6.34 -31.49 -2.04
CA SER A 77 5.29 -32.08 -1.20
C SER A 77 4.22 -31.07 -0.78
N GLY A 78 2.95 -31.46 -0.88
CA GLY A 78 1.80 -30.70 -0.38
C GLY A 78 0.87 -30.17 -1.49
N TYR A 79 -0.25 -29.59 -1.06
CA TYR A 79 -1.35 -29.21 -1.96
C TYR A 79 -1.26 -27.80 -2.53
N ALA A 80 -0.49 -26.91 -1.90
CA ALA A 80 -0.34 -25.55 -2.37
C ALA A 80 0.92 -24.95 -1.76
N GLY A 81 1.72 -24.32 -2.63
CA GLY A 81 2.75 -23.38 -2.21
C GLY A 81 2.08 -22.15 -1.63
N VAL A 82 2.36 -21.82 -0.38
CA VAL A 82 1.66 -20.74 0.34
C VAL A 82 2.47 -19.46 0.41
N HIS A 83 3.81 -19.56 0.41
CA HIS A 83 4.68 -18.41 0.49
C HIS A 83 6.08 -18.73 -0.04
N VAL A 84 6.74 -17.72 -0.61
CA VAL A 84 8.12 -17.80 -1.08
C VAL A 84 8.79 -16.44 -0.88
N PHE A 85 10.02 -16.44 -0.38
CA PHE A 85 10.76 -15.24 -0.03
C PHE A 85 12.28 -15.50 -0.03
N GLU A 86 13.03 -14.41 -0.05
CA GLU A 86 14.50 -14.42 -0.04
C GLU A 86 15.04 -14.42 1.41
N TYR A 87 16.08 -15.21 1.66
CA TYR A 87 16.89 -15.20 2.88
C TYR A 87 18.37 -15.19 2.47
N HIS A 88 18.99 -14.01 2.47
CA HIS A 88 20.30 -13.79 1.87
C HIS A 88 20.33 -14.37 0.42
N ASP A 89 21.28 -15.24 0.10
CA ASP A 89 21.40 -15.86 -1.23
C ASP A 89 20.52 -17.13 -1.41
N ASN A 90 19.56 -17.36 -0.50
CA ASN A 90 18.66 -18.51 -0.52
C ASN A 90 17.23 -18.09 -0.88
N THR A 91 16.57 -18.93 -1.68
CA THR A 91 15.11 -18.95 -1.80
C THR A 91 14.54 -19.88 -0.75
N VAL A 92 13.66 -19.37 0.12
CA VAL A 92 12.86 -20.17 1.02
C VAL A 92 11.46 -20.31 0.46
N PHE A 93 10.99 -21.54 0.30
CA PHE A 93 9.64 -21.84 -0.17
C PHE A 93 8.86 -22.63 0.88
N LEU A 94 7.57 -22.35 0.98
CA LEU A 94 6.67 -22.93 1.97
C LEU A 94 5.47 -23.58 1.29
N SER A 95 5.16 -24.81 1.69
CA SER A 95 3.99 -25.57 1.26
C SER A 95 3.05 -25.83 2.44
N GLY A 96 1.76 -25.56 2.25
CA GLY A 96 0.77 -25.55 3.34
C GLY A 96 0.26 -26.93 3.78
N ALA A 97 -0.41 -26.97 4.94
CA ALA A 97 -1.06 -28.15 5.54
C ALA A 97 -0.12 -29.35 5.75
N ASN A 98 -0.04 -30.23 4.75
CA ASN A 98 0.79 -31.43 4.75
C ASN A 98 2.14 -31.20 4.04
N GLY A 99 2.42 -29.96 3.64
CA GLY A 99 3.65 -29.59 2.96
C GLY A 99 4.85 -29.41 3.89
N ILE A 100 5.91 -28.88 3.29
CA ILE A 100 7.23 -28.68 3.86
C ILE A 100 7.62 -27.20 3.80
N ALA A 101 8.64 -26.81 4.56
CA ALA A 101 9.48 -25.66 4.20
C ALA A 101 10.79 -26.16 3.60
N GLY A 102 11.25 -25.50 2.55
CA GLY A 102 12.52 -25.84 1.90
C GLY A 102 13.35 -24.62 1.54
N ALA A 103 14.67 -24.80 1.45
CA ALA A 103 15.62 -23.75 1.10
C ALA A 103 16.49 -24.17 -0.08
N LEU A 104 16.63 -23.28 -1.05
CA LEU A 104 17.42 -23.43 -2.28
C LEU A 104 18.48 -22.34 -2.35
N LYS A 105 19.75 -22.71 -2.39
CA LYS A 105 20.88 -21.79 -2.52
C LYS A 105 21.12 -21.41 -3.97
N ASN A 106 21.39 -20.14 -4.26
CA ASN A 106 21.75 -19.66 -5.61
C ASN A 106 20.74 -20.11 -6.70
N PHE A 107 19.45 -20.05 -6.39
CA PHE A 107 18.38 -20.46 -7.28
C PHE A 107 18.33 -19.59 -8.55
N THR A 108 19.06 -20.01 -9.58
CA THR A 108 19.32 -19.22 -10.80
C THR A 108 19.03 -20.02 -12.07
N THR A 109 18.89 -21.34 -11.94
CA THR A 109 18.65 -22.25 -13.06
C THR A 109 17.64 -23.34 -12.70
N ALA A 110 17.02 -23.94 -13.72
CA ALA A 110 16.08 -25.04 -13.53
C ALA A 110 16.74 -26.31 -12.94
N GLN A 111 18.08 -26.43 -12.94
CA GLN A 111 18.74 -27.57 -12.30
C GLN A 111 18.69 -27.49 -10.76
N ASP A 112 18.51 -26.29 -10.22
CA ASP A 112 18.60 -26.04 -8.77
C ASP A 112 17.42 -26.63 -7.99
N PHE A 113 16.27 -26.89 -8.63
CA PHE A 113 15.09 -27.53 -8.00
C PHE A 113 15.39 -28.87 -7.32
N SER A 114 16.43 -29.57 -7.76
CA SER A 114 16.75 -30.92 -7.29
C SER A 114 17.56 -30.98 -5.98
N SER A 115 17.96 -29.83 -5.42
CA SER A 115 18.87 -29.77 -4.27
C SER A 115 18.40 -28.78 -3.19
N TYR A 116 17.33 -29.15 -2.47
CA TYR A 116 16.90 -28.43 -1.27
C TYR A 116 16.96 -29.29 -0.01
N ARG A 117 16.95 -28.59 1.13
CA ARG A 117 16.80 -29.17 2.47
C ARG A 117 15.40 -28.92 2.96
N GLU A 118 14.80 -29.92 3.60
CA GLU A 118 13.47 -29.82 4.18
C GLU A 118 13.57 -29.50 5.68
N PHE A 119 12.67 -28.64 6.15
CA PHE A 119 12.42 -28.43 7.56
C PHE A 119 11.20 -29.26 7.98
N ASP A 120 11.40 -30.14 8.97
CA ASP A 120 10.36 -31.05 9.47
C ASP A 120 9.40 -30.31 10.43
N GLN A 121 8.60 -29.40 9.86
CA GLN A 121 7.48 -28.76 10.53
C GLN A 121 6.31 -28.66 9.56
N ARG A 122 5.17 -29.20 10.00
CA ARG A 122 3.94 -29.19 9.20
C ARG A 122 3.23 -27.85 9.28
N ASP A 123 2.39 -27.63 8.27
CA ASP A 123 1.46 -26.53 8.18
C ASP A 123 2.08 -25.14 8.35
N ILE A 124 3.26 -24.91 7.76
CA ILE A 124 3.83 -23.56 7.71
C ILE A 124 2.93 -22.68 6.84
N ARG A 125 2.54 -21.53 7.38
CA ARG A 125 1.61 -20.57 6.76
C ARG A 125 2.33 -19.37 6.15
N TYR A 126 3.40 -18.92 6.78
CA TYR A 126 4.16 -17.74 6.37
C TYR A 126 5.54 -17.72 7.05
N GLY A 127 6.46 -16.95 6.47
CA GLY A 127 7.73 -16.62 7.09
C GLY A 127 8.26 -15.30 6.58
N GLU A 128 9.10 -14.64 7.37
CA GLU A 128 9.67 -13.35 7.02
C GLU A 128 11.07 -13.20 7.63
N PHE A 129 12.01 -12.70 6.83
CA PHE A 129 13.39 -12.47 7.21
C PHE A 129 13.62 -11.01 7.64
N ASN A 130 14.24 -10.78 8.80
CA ASN A 130 14.52 -9.41 9.29
C ASN A 130 15.95 -8.91 9.02
N GLY A 131 16.81 -9.70 8.36
CA GLY A 131 18.23 -9.38 8.18
C GLY A 131 19.18 -10.22 9.06
N GLU A 132 18.67 -10.82 10.14
CA GLU A 132 19.44 -11.70 11.04
C GLU A 132 18.88 -13.12 11.07
N SER A 133 17.58 -13.23 11.33
CA SER A 133 16.86 -14.49 11.42
C SER A 133 15.47 -14.37 10.80
N MET A 134 14.80 -15.50 10.71
CA MET A 134 13.51 -15.64 10.07
C MET A 134 12.47 -16.08 11.08
N ALA A 135 11.36 -15.36 11.13
CA ALA A 135 10.17 -15.84 11.82
C ALA A 135 9.41 -16.79 10.89
N MET A 136 8.93 -17.91 11.40
CA MET A 136 8.03 -18.83 10.69
C MET A 136 6.80 -19.15 11.52
N LEU A 137 5.63 -19.05 10.90
CA LEU A 137 4.34 -19.31 11.53
C LEU A 137 3.76 -20.65 11.06
N SER A 138 3.51 -21.57 11.98
CA SER A 138 2.77 -22.81 11.74
C SER A 138 1.32 -22.68 12.22
N GLY A 139 0.39 -23.22 11.44
CA GLY A 139 -1.01 -23.36 11.85
C GLY A 139 -1.23 -24.37 12.97
N GLU A 140 -0.25 -25.23 13.27
CA GLU A 140 -0.27 -26.18 14.39
C GLU A 140 0.17 -25.56 15.73
N GLY A 141 0.00 -24.24 15.88
CA GLY A 141 0.17 -23.58 17.18
C GLY A 141 1.62 -23.23 17.52
N LYS A 142 2.46 -22.94 16.52
CA LYS A 142 3.89 -22.66 16.74
C LYS A 142 4.36 -21.45 15.94
N LEU A 143 5.00 -20.50 16.64
CA LEU A 143 5.78 -19.41 16.04
C LEU A 143 7.27 -19.69 16.32
N MET A 144 8.09 -19.73 15.28
CA MET A 144 9.49 -20.16 15.36
C MET A 144 10.43 -19.06 14.90
N ASN A 145 11.57 -18.93 15.58
CA ASN A 145 12.71 -18.16 15.13
C ASN A 145 13.75 -19.12 14.56
N ILE A 146 14.13 -18.92 13.31
CA ILE A 146 14.94 -19.86 12.54
C ILE A 146 16.09 -19.11 11.86
N SER A 147 17.26 -19.73 11.82
CA SER A 147 18.36 -19.33 10.93
C SER A 147 18.60 -20.39 9.87
N LEU A 148 19.19 -19.99 8.74
CA LEU A 148 19.73 -20.91 7.75
C LEU A 148 21.26 -20.86 7.79
N ASP A 149 21.88 -22.03 7.95
CA ASP A 149 23.32 -22.20 7.74
C ASP A 149 23.52 -23.19 6.60
N ASP A 150 24.12 -22.75 5.50
CA ASP A 150 24.26 -23.52 4.26
C ASP A 150 22.95 -24.22 3.79
N SER A 151 21.84 -23.47 3.85
CA SER A 151 20.48 -23.95 3.55
C SER A 151 19.89 -24.98 4.54
N ASP A 152 20.60 -25.33 5.61
CA ASP A 152 20.05 -26.15 6.69
C ASP A 152 19.31 -25.28 7.71
N PHE A 153 18.06 -25.67 8.02
CA PHE A 153 17.19 -24.99 8.96
C PHE A 153 17.61 -25.28 10.41
N ASN A 154 17.86 -24.23 11.18
CA ASN A 154 18.19 -24.29 12.59
C ASN A 154 17.15 -23.50 13.40
N GLU A 155 16.29 -24.19 14.14
CA GLU A 155 15.36 -23.54 15.07
C GLU A 155 16.15 -22.99 16.28
N LEU A 156 16.16 -21.67 16.41
CA LEU A 156 16.84 -20.94 17.49
C LEU A 156 15.98 -20.89 18.75
N SER A 157 14.68 -20.63 18.56
CA SER A 157 13.67 -20.60 19.63
C SER A 157 12.25 -20.73 19.04
N SER A 158 11.28 -20.98 19.90
CA SER A 158 9.87 -20.98 19.49
C SER A 158 8.92 -20.61 20.63
N ILE A 159 7.73 -20.16 20.25
CA ILE A 159 6.63 -19.77 21.13
C ILE A 159 5.41 -20.62 20.74
N SER A 160 4.78 -21.23 21.73
CA SER A 160 3.48 -21.88 21.55
C SER A 160 2.39 -20.82 21.44
N ILE A 161 1.58 -20.91 20.38
CA ILE A 161 0.41 -20.06 20.14
C ILE A 161 -0.84 -20.94 20.00
N SER A 162 -2.02 -20.32 20.00
CA SER A 162 -3.26 -21.03 19.68
C SER A 162 -3.20 -21.57 18.23
N ASN A 163 -3.81 -22.72 17.99
CA ASN A 163 -3.95 -23.25 16.63
C ASN A 163 -4.70 -22.24 15.76
N LEU A 164 -4.20 -22.04 14.55
CA LEU A 164 -4.84 -21.16 13.58
C LEU A 164 -5.96 -21.91 12.88
N THR A 165 -6.92 -21.17 12.31
CA THR A 165 -8.02 -21.76 11.55
C THR A 165 -7.45 -22.63 10.42
N PRO A 166 -7.83 -23.93 10.32
CA PRO A 166 -7.33 -24.82 9.29
C PRO A 166 -7.53 -24.23 7.89
N GLU A 167 -6.56 -24.48 7.01
CA GLU A 167 -6.57 -24.08 5.59
C GLU A 167 -6.64 -22.56 5.34
N SER A 168 -6.68 -21.73 6.37
CA SER A 168 -6.61 -20.28 6.24
C SER A 168 -5.17 -19.80 6.14
N LYS A 169 -4.88 -18.93 5.17
CA LYS A 169 -3.61 -18.20 5.15
C LYS A 169 -3.61 -17.18 6.29
N ARG A 170 -2.51 -17.12 7.02
CA ARG A 170 -2.19 -16.11 8.03
C ARG A 170 -0.78 -15.64 7.78
N THR A 171 -0.53 -14.37 7.99
CA THR A 171 0.78 -13.77 7.76
C THR A 171 1.38 -13.36 9.09
N LEU A 172 2.68 -13.13 9.06
CA LEU A 172 3.41 -12.47 10.13
C LEU A 172 4.21 -11.33 9.52
N THR A 173 4.67 -10.42 10.36
CA THR A 173 5.66 -9.41 9.98
C THR A 173 6.47 -8.95 11.17
N TRP A 174 7.67 -8.44 10.92
CA TRP A 174 8.52 -7.90 11.98
C TRP A 174 8.10 -6.48 12.40
N TYR A 175 8.24 -6.19 13.69
CA TYR A 175 7.99 -4.88 14.29
C TYR A 175 9.09 -4.58 15.33
N GLY A 176 10.18 -3.99 14.86
CA GLY A 176 11.43 -3.95 15.62
C GLY A 176 11.88 -5.38 15.97
N ASP A 177 12.16 -5.64 17.24
CA ASP A 177 12.57 -6.96 17.74
C ASP A 177 11.40 -7.93 17.98
N ASN A 178 10.18 -7.53 17.61
CA ASN A 178 8.95 -8.29 17.86
C ASN A 178 8.38 -8.81 16.54
N VAL A 179 7.49 -9.79 16.63
CA VAL A 179 6.74 -10.33 15.49
C VAL A 179 5.26 -10.10 15.72
N ILE A 180 4.59 -9.53 14.73
CA ILE A 180 3.13 -9.44 14.69
C ILE A 180 2.61 -10.58 13.84
N ILE A 181 1.61 -11.33 14.31
CA ILE A 181 0.96 -12.40 13.55
C ILE A 181 -0.53 -12.12 13.40
N SER A 182 -1.11 -12.44 12.24
CA SER A 182 -2.56 -12.40 12.05
C SER A 182 -3.23 -13.64 12.67
N GLN A 183 -4.24 -13.43 13.52
CA GLN A 183 -4.90 -14.49 14.30
C GLN A 183 -6.39 -14.66 13.96
N GLY A 184 -6.81 -14.24 12.76
CA GLY A 184 -8.20 -14.36 12.32
C GLY A 184 -9.13 -13.50 13.18
N GLY A 185 -10.17 -14.11 13.75
CA GLY A 185 -11.15 -13.39 14.58
C GLY A 185 -10.59 -12.80 15.88
N GLN A 186 -9.36 -13.15 16.26
CA GLN A 186 -8.68 -12.62 17.45
C GLN A 186 -7.88 -11.33 17.18
N GLY A 187 -7.90 -10.81 15.95
CA GLY A 187 -7.08 -9.66 15.58
C GLY A 187 -5.64 -10.08 15.26
N ALA A 188 -4.66 -9.32 15.76
CA ALA A 188 -3.24 -9.62 15.60
C ALA A 188 -2.51 -9.65 16.95
N GLY A 189 -1.66 -10.65 17.17
CA GLY A 189 -0.85 -10.77 18.39
C GLY A 189 0.58 -10.30 18.15
N ILE A 190 1.17 -9.63 19.14
CA ILE A 190 2.57 -9.16 19.15
C ILE A 190 3.38 -10.08 20.07
N TYR A 191 4.43 -10.69 19.53
CA TYR A 191 5.23 -11.70 20.21
C TYR A 191 6.70 -11.30 20.24
N ASN A 192 7.42 -11.78 21.26
CA ASN A 192 8.86 -11.57 21.34
C ASN A 192 9.59 -12.88 21.67
N PHE A 193 10.54 -13.25 20.82
CA PHE A 193 11.29 -14.50 20.97
C PHE A 193 12.20 -14.51 22.19
N SER A 194 12.75 -13.36 22.59
CA SER A 194 13.64 -13.25 23.75
C SER A 194 12.89 -13.44 25.07
N SER A 195 11.65 -12.95 25.17
CA SER A 195 10.80 -13.21 26.34
C SER A 195 10.01 -14.51 26.23
N SER A 196 9.89 -15.09 25.03
CA SER A 196 9.07 -16.28 24.73
C SER A 196 7.59 -16.09 25.10
N THR A 197 7.06 -14.88 24.90
CA THR A 197 5.67 -14.53 25.29
C THR A 197 4.97 -13.68 24.24
N GLU A 198 3.64 -13.68 24.28
CA GLU A 198 2.82 -12.61 23.73
C GLU A 198 2.97 -11.36 24.61
N LEU A 199 3.20 -10.21 23.99
CA LEU A 199 3.36 -8.92 24.66
C LEU A 199 2.07 -8.11 24.63
N ALA A 200 1.32 -8.17 23.53
CA ALA A 200 0.09 -7.42 23.33
C ALA A 200 -0.78 -8.07 22.25
N ASN A 201 -2.07 -7.72 22.24
CA ASN A 201 -3.01 -8.07 21.18
C ASN A 201 -3.62 -6.77 20.62
N LEU A 202 -3.67 -6.69 19.29
CA LEU A 202 -4.30 -5.64 18.51
C LEU A 202 -5.67 -6.16 18.06
N PRO A 203 -6.78 -5.68 18.66
CA PRO A 203 -8.10 -6.15 18.28
C PRO A 203 -8.45 -5.69 16.87
N LEU A 204 -9.15 -6.55 16.13
CA LEU A 204 -9.82 -6.17 14.88
C LEU A 204 -10.86 -5.10 15.18
N LYS A 205 -10.83 -4.00 14.41
CA LYS A 205 -11.83 -2.94 14.51
C LYS A 205 -12.77 -2.95 13.31
N MET A 206 -13.91 -2.32 13.51
CA MET A 206 -14.95 -2.14 12.50
C MET A 206 -15.05 -0.66 12.18
N HIS A 207 -15.14 -0.31 10.90
CA HIS A 207 -15.43 1.06 10.51
C HIS A 207 -16.74 1.54 11.16
N PRO A 208 -16.81 2.76 11.75
CA PRO A 208 -18.02 3.26 12.43
C PRO A 208 -19.27 3.25 11.55
N ASP A 209 -19.11 3.44 10.24
CA ASP A 209 -20.20 3.46 9.27
C ASP A 209 -20.53 2.07 8.67
N ALA A 210 -19.85 1.00 9.10
CA ALA A 210 -20.11 -0.34 8.58
C ALA A 210 -21.54 -0.79 8.94
N THR A 211 -22.37 -0.98 7.93
CA THR A 211 -23.81 -1.28 8.11
C THR A 211 -24.06 -2.69 8.68
N PHE A 212 -23.33 -3.70 8.19
CA PHE A 212 -23.32 -5.06 8.73
C PHE A 212 -22.17 -5.87 8.15
N VAL A 213 -21.42 -6.57 9.01
CA VAL A 213 -20.43 -7.59 8.61
C VAL A 213 -20.71 -8.84 9.43
N SER A 214 -20.81 -9.99 8.76
CA SER A 214 -21.07 -11.25 9.44
C SER A 214 -19.89 -11.63 10.34
N GLU A 215 -20.14 -12.32 11.45
CA GLU A 215 -19.07 -12.66 12.40
C GLU A 215 -17.96 -13.53 11.76
N GLY A 216 -18.32 -14.39 10.80
CA GLY A 216 -17.35 -15.20 10.05
C GLY A 216 -16.44 -14.38 9.12
N ASP A 217 -16.86 -13.17 8.74
CA ASP A 217 -16.10 -12.29 7.85
C ASP A 217 -15.22 -11.31 8.63
N LYS A 218 -15.35 -11.24 9.96
CA LYS A 218 -14.49 -10.42 10.84
C LYS A 218 -13.21 -11.18 11.16
N VAL A 219 -12.30 -11.21 10.20
CA VAL A 219 -11.05 -11.97 10.32
C VAL A 219 -9.86 -11.12 9.90
N THR A 220 -8.87 -11.00 10.77
CA THR A 220 -7.55 -10.47 10.39
C THR A 220 -6.82 -11.53 9.59
N ASN A 221 -6.80 -11.37 8.28
CA ASN A 221 -6.18 -12.30 7.33
C ASN A 221 -4.67 -12.06 7.23
N ALA A 222 -4.24 -10.80 7.19
CA ALA A 222 -2.86 -10.43 7.02
C ALA A 222 -2.50 -9.18 7.83
N VAL A 223 -1.22 -9.08 8.16
CA VAL A 223 -0.57 -7.94 8.79
C VAL A 223 0.65 -7.51 7.98
N SER A 224 0.95 -6.21 8.01
CA SER A 224 2.17 -5.59 7.48
C SER A 224 2.57 -4.44 8.39
N THR A 225 3.84 -4.06 8.39
CA THR A 225 4.37 -2.91 9.12
C THR A 225 5.13 -1.96 8.20
N ASP A 226 5.21 -0.69 8.61
CA ASP A 226 6.18 0.28 8.08
C ASP A 226 6.52 1.30 9.18
N GLY A 227 7.77 1.25 9.67
CA GLY A 227 8.17 1.97 10.88
C GLY A 227 7.26 1.63 12.08
N ASN A 228 6.60 2.65 12.64
CA ASN A 228 5.72 2.48 13.81
C ASN A 228 4.25 2.24 13.43
N PHE A 229 3.95 2.09 12.14
CA PHE A 229 2.61 1.77 11.67
C PHE A 229 2.41 0.26 11.50
N VAL A 230 1.21 -0.19 11.84
CA VAL A 230 0.72 -1.55 11.64
C VAL A 230 -0.53 -1.49 10.78
N TYR A 231 -0.57 -2.33 9.75
CA TYR A 231 -1.67 -2.42 8.80
C TYR A 231 -2.29 -3.82 8.92
N MET A 232 -3.61 -3.89 9.09
CA MET A 232 -4.31 -5.17 9.27
C MET A 232 -5.42 -5.32 8.24
N ALA A 233 -5.30 -6.32 7.36
CA ALA A 233 -6.34 -6.68 6.41
C ALA A 233 -7.40 -7.52 7.12
N ASN A 234 -8.51 -6.88 7.50
CA ASN A 234 -9.52 -7.42 8.42
C ASN A 234 -10.75 -8.00 7.71
N GLY A 235 -10.56 -8.63 6.56
CA GLY A 235 -11.64 -9.32 5.85
C GLY A 235 -12.79 -8.36 5.52
N GLY A 236 -14.01 -8.71 5.90
CA GLY A 236 -15.19 -7.87 5.71
C GLY A 236 -15.17 -6.56 6.51
N ALA A 237 -14.28 -6.40 7.49
CA ALA A 237 -14.18 -5.19 8.30
C ALA A 237 -13.34 -4.07 7.68
N GLY A 238 -12.63 -4.35 6.57
CA GLY A 238 -11.81 -3.37 5.85
C GLY A 238 -10.33 -3.45 6.21
N LEU A 239 -9.64 -2.30 6.17
CA LEU A 239 -8.21 -2.16 6.48
C LEU A 239 -8.03 -1.27 7.70
N ASP A 240 -7.48 -1.83 8.79
CA ASP A 240 -7.08 -1.03 9.94
C ASP A 240 -5.66 -0.50 9.75
N ILE A 241 -5.45 0.75 10.16
CA ILE A 241 -4.16 1.44 10.18
C ILE A 241 -3.94 1.92 11.60
N LEU A 242 -2.90 1.41 12.27
CA LEU A 242 -2.60 1.73 13.65
C LEU A 242 -1.19 2.32 13.74
N LYS A 243 -1.03 3.40 14.51
CA LYS A 243 0.27 3.88 14.96
C LYS A 243 0.46 3.48 16.41
N LEU A 244 1.53 2.75 16.71
CA LEU A 244 1.83 2.28 18.05
C LEU A 244 2.93 3.09 18.72
N ASP A 245 2.87 3.20 20.04
CA ASP A 245 4.00 3.66 20.88
C ASP A 245 4.93 2.50 21.26
N SER A 246 5.98 2.80 22.02
CA SER A 246 6.99 1.81 22.46
C SER A 246 6.45 0.74 23.42
N SER A 247 5.25 0.92 23.97
CA SER A 247 4.56 -0.05 24.83
C SER A 247 3.43 -0.77 24.08
N PHE A 248 3.39 -0.64 22.75
CA PHE A 248 2.34 -1.15 21.87
C PHE A 248 0.95 -0.54 22.12
N GLY A 249 0.89 0.62 22.78
CA GLY A 249 -0.33 1.41 22.91
C GLY A 249 -0.68 2.08 21.58
N THR A 250 -1.96 2.06 21.19
CA THR A 250 -2.43 2.78 20.00
C THR A 250 -2.45 4.28 20.27
N ILE A 251 -1.60 5.04 19.56
CA ILE A 251 -1.51 6.51 19.63
C ILE A 251 -2.09 7.21 18.40
N GLY A 252 -2.47 6.44 17.39
CA GLY A 252 -3.21 6.91 16.22
C GLY A 252 -3.88 5.73 15.53
N GLU A 253 -5.07 5.95 14.98
CA GLU A 253 -5.82 4.91 14.30
C GLU A 253 -6.68 5.48 13.18
N GLY A 254 -6.87 4.66 12.16
CA GLY A 254 -7.82 4.89 11.09
C GLY A 254 -8.30 3.56 10.52
N ILE A 255 -9.49 3.55 9.94
CA ILE A 255 -10.03 2.38 9.25
C ILE A 255 -10.42 2.84 7.87
N ALA A 256 -9.84 2.22 6.84
CA ALA A 256 -10.30 2.40 5.48
C ALA A 256 -11.38 1.37 5.20
N GLU A 257 -12.58 1.83 4.85
CA GLU A 257 -13.61 0.94 4.32
C GLU A 257 -13.20 0.51 2.90
N ILE A 258 -13.15 -0.80 2.69
CA ILE A 258 -12.70 -1.39 1.42
C ILE A 258 -13.86 -2.17 0.82
N SER A 259 -14.11 -1.96 -0.46
CA SER A 259 -15.10 -2.75 -1.18
C SER A 259 -14.63 -4.21 -1.32
N GLY A 260 -15.40 -5.13 -0.75
CA GLY A 260 -15.07 -6.55 -0.68
C GLY A 260 -14.11 -6.89 0.46
N SER A 261 -13.92 -8.19 0.72
CA SER A 261 -13.07 -8.67 1.82
C SER A 261 -11.61 -8.29 1.61
N ALA A 262 -10.99 -7.62 2.59
CA ALA A 262 -9.55 -7.36 2.65
C ALA A 262 -8.78 -8.63 3.04
N ASN A 263 -7.96 -9.14 2.13
CA ASN A 263 -7.38 -10.49 2.24
C ASN A 263 -5.85 -10.49 2.44
N PHE A 264 -5.14 -9.50 1.90
CA PHE A 264 -3.70 -9.36 2.05
C PHE A 264 -3.30 -7.89 2.01
N VAL A 265 -2.33 -7.50 2.82
CA VAL A 265 -1.81 -6.12 2.87
C VAL A 265 -0.29 -6.15 2.87
N GLN A 266 0.33 -5.25 2.13
CA GLN A 266 1.74 -4.92 2.20
C GLN A 266 1.87 -3.39 2.20
N ALA A 267 2.57 -2.83 3.18
CA ALA A 267 2.90 -1.41 3.23
C ALA A 267 4.39 -1.19 2.96
N LYS A 268 4.72 -0.08 2.31
CA LYS A 268 6.09 0.38 2.11
C LYS A 268 6.10 1.88 1.77
N GLY A 269 6.76 2.67 2.63
CA GLY A 269 6.78 4.11 2.50
C GLY A 269 5.36 4.69 2.58
N GLU A 270 5.03 5.58 1.66
CA GLU A 270 3.72 6.22 1.63
C GLU A 270 2.60 5.34 1.00
N TYR A 271 2.88 4.09 0.62
CA TYR A 271 1.93 3.25 -0.10
C TYR A 271 1.50 2.00 0.69
N ILE A 272 0.21 1.69 0.60
CA ILE A 272 -0.40 0.47 1.11
C ILE A 272 -1.01 -0.28 -0.08
N TYR A 273 -0.52 -1.49 -0.33
CA TYR A 273 -1.02 -2.40 -1.35
C TYR A 273 -1.95 -3.40 -0.68
N LEU A 274 -3.23 -3.36 -1.05
CA LEU A 274 -4.27 -4.17 -0.43
C LEU A 274 -4.97 -5.02 -1.48
N ALA A 275 -4.88 -6.34 -1.34
CA ALA A 275 -5.69 -7.26 -2.12
C ALA A 275 -7.07 -7.41 -1.46
N SER A 276 -8.13 -7.17 -2.22
CA SER A 276 -9.50 -7.44 -1.79
C SER A 276 -10.25 -8.36 -2.75
N GLY A 277 -11.42 -8.84 -2.33
CA GLY A 277 -12.31 -9.62 -3.19
C GLY A 277 -12.79 -8.91 -4.46
N THR A 278 -12.51 -7.60 -4.61
CA THR A 278 -12.83 -6.83 -5.82
C THR A 278 -11.61 -6.47 -6.66
N GLY A 279 -10.39 -6.76 -6.20
CA GLY A 279 -9.13 -6.47 -6.89
C GLY A 279 -8.06 -5.88 -5.99
N LEU A 280 -7.00 -5.34 -6.62
CA LEU A 280 -5.92 -4.62 -5.93
C LEU A 280 -6.33 -3.16 -5.70
N HIS A 281 -6.19 -2.71 -4.46
CA HIS A 281 -6.29 -1.30 -4.07
C HIS A 281 -4.89 -0.81 -3.70
N ILE A 282 -4.48 0.32 -4.26
CA ILE A 282 -3.22 1.00 -3.90
C ILE A 282 -3.64 2.29 -3.22
N LEU A 283 -3.43 2.35 -1.91
CA LEU A 283 -3.73 3.51 -1.09
C LEU A 283 -2.45 4.29 -0.84
N ARG A 284 -2.56 5.61 -0.83
CA ARG A 284 -1.46 6.51 -0.45
C ARG A 284 -1.76 7.11 0.92
N ILE A 285 -0.78 7.04 1.81
CA ILE A 285 -0.79 7.75 3.08
C ILE A 285 -0.34 9.16 2.79
N LEU A 286 -1.21 10.13 3.07
CA LEU A 286 -0.86 11.53 3.00
C LEU A 286 -0.35 11.93 4.37
N THR A 287 0.96 12.15 4.48
CA THR A 287 1.52 12.87 5.60
C THR A 287 1.35 14.36 5.30
N SER A 288 0.89 15.11 6.28
CA SER A 288 1.15 16.54 6.31
C SER A 288 2.67 16.67 6.41
N ASP A 289 3.35 16.78 5.26
CA ASP A 289 4.75 17.13 5.26
C ASP A 289 4.85 18.43 6.06
N ASP A 290 5.73 18.42 7.04
CA ASP A 290 6.14 19.59 7.79
C ASP A 290 6.95 20.47 6.81
N THR A 291 6.28 21.02 5.79
CA THR A 291 6.90 21.87 4.79
C THR A 291 7.14 23.22 5.43
N ALA A 292 8.44 23.49 5.61
CA ALA A 292 9.01 24.74 6.04
C ALA A 292 8.12 25.93 5.67
N VAL A 293 7.80 26.72 6.69
CA VAL A 293 7.24 28.07 6.55
C VAL A 293 8.11 28.83 5.55
N SER A 294 7.72 28.83 4.28
CA SER A 294 8.17 29.90 3.39
C SER A 294 7.45 31.14 3.88
N ASP A 295 8.13 32.29 3.95
CA ASP A 295 7.56 33.61 4.33
C ASP A 295 6.36 34.06 3.47
N SER A 296 5.85 33.18 2.60
CA SER A 296 4.83 33.39 1.60
C SER A 296 3.48 32.74 1.94
N PHE A 297 3.42 31.82 2.92
CA PHE A 297 2.18 31.28 3.49
C PHE A 297 2.11 31.60 5.00
N LEU A 298 0.90 31.77 5.52
CA LEU A 298 0.64 31.99 6.95
C LEU A 298 1.05 30.77 7.80
N ASP A 299 1.15 30.96 9.12
CA ASP A 299 1.56 29.94 10.09
C ASP A 299 0.58 28.74 10.15
N CYS A 300 0.99 27.63 9.54
CA CYS A 300 0.22 26.40 9.46
C CYS A 300 -0.17 25.80 10.82
N GLU A 301 0.64 25.99 11.85
CA GLU A 301 0.37 25.41 13.18
C GLU A 301 -0.86 26.04 13.86
N SER A 302 -1.26 27.22 13.39
CA SER A 302 -2.39 27.98 13.95
C SER A 302 -3.75 27.63 13.35
N TYR A 303 -3.80 26.78 12.32
CA TYR A 303 -5.01 26.50 11.56
C TYR A 303 -5.86 25.39 12.18
N ASP A 304 -7.17 25.60 12.20
CA ASP A 304 -8.13 24.61 12.69
C ASP A 304 -8.23 23.39 11.75
N ILE A 305 -8.40 22.18 12.31
CA ILE A 305 -8.67 20.98 11.51
C ILE A 305 -10.05 21.11 10.87
N TYR A 306 -10.15 20.86 9.56
CA TYR A 306 -11.44 20.88 8.88
C TYR A 306 -12.31 19.68 9.25
N THR A 307 -13.44 19.93 9.91
CA THR A 307 -14.45 18.91 10.24
C THR A 307 -15.83 19.24 9.65
N GLY A 308 -15.86 20.09 8.63
CA GLY A 308 -17.10 20.64 8.04
C GLY A 308 -17.76 19.73 6.99
N ASP A 309 -18.84 20.24 6.40
CA ASP A 309 -19.60 19.57 5.34
C ASP A 309 -18.82 19.43 4.03
N LYS A 310 -19.04 18.35 3.28
CA LYS A 310 -18.40 18.15 1.96
C LYS A 310 -18.72 19.24 0.91
N ASN A 311 -19.59 20.20 1.20
CA ASN A 311 -19.88 21.34 0.34
C ASN A 311 -19.43 22.63 1.04
N LEU A 312 -18.24 23.11 0.72
CA LEU A 312 -17.67 24.30 1.34
C LEU A 312 -17.92 25.52 0.45
N THR A 313 -18.49 26.57 1.03
CA THR A 313 -18.58 27.88 0.39
C THR A 313 -17.98 28.93 1.30
N ILE A 314 -16.97 29.64 0.80
CA ILE A 314 -16.37 30.78 1.49
C ILE A 314 -17.07 32.04 0.98
N PRO A 315 -17.80 32.79 1.83
CA PRO A 315 -18.43 34.04 1.43
C PRO A 315 -17.42 35.11 1.05
N SER A 316 -17.86 36.14 0.31
CA SER A 316 -17.04 37.32 0.06
C SER A 316 -16.65 38.01 1.36
N ASP A 317 -15.47 38.63 1.38
CA ASP A 317 -14.88 39.33 2.54
C ASP A 317 -14.66 38.45 3.78
N VAL A 318 -14.74 37.13 3.64
CA VAL A 318 -14.42 36.16 4.69
C VAL A 318 -13.10 35.48 4.37
N GLU A 319 -12.25 35.39 5.39
CA GLU A 319 -11.02 34.59 5.36
C GLU A 319 -11.16 33.45 6.37
N VAL A 320 -10.91 32.23 5.91
CA VAL A 320 -10.85 31.04 6.76
C VAL A 320 -9.61 30.21 6.44
N SER A 321 -9.11 29.53 7.45
CA SER A 321 -7.89 28.73 7.36
C SER A 321 -8.10 27.35 7.96
N TYR A 322 -7.66 26.30 7.24
CA TYR A 322 -7.77 24.93 7.71
C TYR A 322 -6.46 24.15 7.58
N SER A 323 -6.23 23.24 8.52
CA SER A 323 -5.11 22.29 8.48
C SER A 323 -5.57 20.85 8.25
N GLY A 324 -4.64 20.01 7.80
CA GLY A 324 -4.83 18.58 7.60
C GLY A 324 -5.57 18.25 6.30
N LEU A 325 -6.42 17.22 6.34
CA LEU A 325 -7.18 16.75 5.18
C LEU A 325 -8.52 17.50 5.05
N VAL A 326 -8.64 18.32 4.01
CA VAL A 326 -9.89 18.98 3.60
C VAL A 326 -10.50 18.20 2.43
N ASN A 327 -11.40 17.26 2.73
CA ASN A 327 -12.04 16.38 1.74
C ASN A 327 -13.47 16.83 1.40
N LEU A 328 -13.65 17.37 0.21
CA LEU A 328 -14.88 18.00 -0.27
C LEU A 328 -15.43 17.33 -1.53
N LYS A 329 -16.73 17.48 -1.75
CA LYS A 329 -17.39 17.28 -3.04
C LYS A 329 -17.39 18.57 -3.86
N HIS A 330 -17.80 19.67 -3.25
CA HIS A 330 -17.95 20.96 -3.92
C HIS A 330 -17.25 22.05 -3.11
N LEU A 331 -16.44 22.87 -3.78
CA LEU A 331 -15.74 24.02 -3.23
C LEU A 331 -16.08 25.29 -4.03
N ASN A 332 -16.62 26.29 -3.35
CA ASN A 332 -16.85 27.63 -3.91
C ASN A 332 -16.12 28.67 -3.06
N VAL A 333 -15.16 29.38 -3.65
CA VAL A 333 -14.36 30.39 -2.93
C VAL A 333 -14.70 31.78 -3.46
N ASN A 334 -15.46 32.55 -2.68
CA ASN A 334 -15.77 33.96 -2.97
C ASN A 334 -14.95 34.96 -2.14
N GLY A 335 -14.33 34.51 -1.05
CA GLY A 335 -13.41 35.27 -0.20
C GLY A 335 -12.00 34.69 -0.26
N THR A 336 -11.41 34.41 0.90
CA THR A 336 -10.08 33.80 1.02
C THR A 336 -10.15 32.46 1.74
N LEU A 337 -9.63 31.41 1.12
CA LEU A 337 -9.44 30.10 1.74
C LEU A 337 -7.94 29.80 1.83
N ASN A 338 -7.46 29.56 3.03
CA ASN A 338 -6.12 29.04 3.26
C ASN A 338 -6.19 27.56 3.68
N VAL A 339 -5.38 26.70 3.08
CA VAL A 339 -5.28 25.28 3.44
C VAL A 339 -3.81 24.93 3.66
N CYS A 340 -3.52 24.28 4.79
CA CYS A 340 -2.23 23.65 5.04
C CYS A 340 -2.42 22.14 5.17
N GLY A 341 -1.93 21.37 4.20
CA GLY A 341 -2.22 19.94 4.06
C GLY A 341 -2.90 19.62 2.72
N ASP A 342 -3.77 18.62 2.72
CA ASP A 342 -4.37 18.08 1.51
C ASP A 342 -5.76 18.65 1.27
N LEU A 343 -5.95 19.35 0.15
CA LEU A 343 -7.25 19.73 -0.36
C LEU A 343 -7.68 18.75 -1.46
N ILE A 344 -8.72 17.96 -1.21
CA ILE A 344 -9.29 17.03 -2.18
C ILE A 344 -10.71 17.49 -2.50
N VAL A 345 -11.02 17.72 -3.78
CA VAL A 345 -12.35 18.12 -4.23
C VAL A 345 -12.83 17.16 -5.32
N GLU A 346 -13.89 16.40 -5.03
CA GLU A 346 -14.37 15.32 -5.91
C GLU A 346 -15.07 15.84 -7.19
N LYS A 347 -15.81 16.96 -7.11
CA LYS A 347 -16.74 17.39 -8.17
C LYS A 347 -16.56 18.80 -8.69
N SER A 348 -16.43 19.84 -7.86
CA SER A 348 -16.31 21.18 -8.47
C SER A 348 -15.53 22.13 -7.60
N THR A 349 -14.60 22.87 -8.21
CA THR A 349 -13.89 23.98 -7.58
C THR A 349 -14.09 25.24 -8.41
N ASN A 350 -14.73 26.25 -7.81
CA ASN A 350 -14.94 27.56 -8.44
C ASN A 350 -14.34 28.67 -7.58
N LEU A 351 -13.37 29.40 -8.14
CA LEU A 351 -12.82 30.61 -7.53
C LEU A 351 -13.52 31.81 -8.16
N ALA A 352 -14.39 32.50 -7.42
CA ALA A 352 -15.06 33.70 -7.94
C ALA A 352 -14.06 34.86 -8.16
N SER A 353 -14.47 35.90 -8.87
CA SER A 353 -13.61 37.07 -9.09
C SER A 353 -13.14 37.70 -7.78
N GLN A 354 -11.87 38.12 -7.74
CA GLN A 354 -11.20 38.70 -6.56
C GLN A 354 -11.08 37.76 -5.35
N SER A 355 -11.34 36.46 -5.52
CA SER A 355 -11.13 35.48 -4.47
C SER A 355 -9.69 34.96 -4.44
N SER A 356 -9.32 34.35 -3.30
CA SER A 356 -8.00 33.78 -3.10
C SER A 356 -8.08 32.37 -2.52
N LEU A 357 -7.36 31.43 -3.14
CA LEU A 357 -7.16 30.08 -2.65
C LEU A 357 -5.66 29.85 -2.44
N ASN A 358 -5.23 29.72 -1.20
CA ASN A 358 -3.84 29.52 -0.81
C ASN A 358 -3.66 28.12 -0.25
N ILE A 359 -2.74 27.33 -0.81
CA ILE A 359 -2.50 25.94 -0.43
C ILE A 359 -1.01 25.73 -0.14
N ASN A 360 -0.67 25.32 1.07
CA ASN A 360 0.63 24.72 1.36
C ASN A 360 0.42 23.21 1.57
N GLY A 361 0.74 22.40 0.57
CA GLY A 361 0.44 20.96 0.53
C GLY A 361 -0.10 20.52 -0.82
N ASN A 362 -0.92 19.47 -0.84
CA ASN A 362 -1.41 18.89 -2.10
C ASN A 362 -2.83 19.38 -2.43
N PHE A 363 -3.09 19.63 -3.71
CA PHE A 363 -4.42 19.91 -4.23
C PHE A 363 -4.83 18.90 -5.29
N THR A 364 -5.94 18.19 -5.08
CA THR A 364 -6.52 17.27 -6.07
C THR A 364 -7.95 17.70 -6.44
N LEU A 365 -8.21 17.88 -7.72
CA LEU A 365 -9.55 18.09 -8.27
C LEU A 365 -9.96 16.93 -9.19
N GLY A 366 -11.14 16.37 -8.94
CA GLY A 366 -11.69 15.26 -9.69
C GLY A 366 -11.02 13.92 -9.37
N ASN A 367 -11.29 12.91 -10.18
CA ASN A 367 -10.64 11.59 -10.12
C ASN A 367 -10.76 10.87 -11.48
N GLN A 368 -10.18 9.67 -11.61
CA GLN A 368 -10.23 8.90 -12.86
C GLN A 368 -11.65 8.60 -13.39
N LYS A 369 -12.69 8.64 -12.53
CA LYS A 369 -14.09 8.41 -12.94
C LYS A 369 -14.87 9.72 -13.16
N ASN A 370 -14.49 10.79 -12.48
CA ASN A 370 -15.17 12.08 -12.50
C ASN A 370 -14.15 13.15 -12.93
N SER A 371 -14.17 13.51 -14.21
CA SER A 371 -13.36 14.59 -14.74
C SER A 371 -14.01 15.93 -14.43
N GLU A 372 -13.26 16.85 -13.84
CA GLU A 372 -13.76 18.13 -13.37
C GLU A 372 -12.80 19.28 -13.70
N ASN A 373 -13.38 20.39 -14.14
CA ASN A 373 -12.60 21.51 -14.65
C ASN A 373 -12.32 22.52 -13.54
N LEU A 374 -11.07 22.96 -13.45
CA LEU A 374 -10.70 24.09 -12.60
C LEU A 374 -10.83 25.39 -13.40
N VAL A 375 -11.61 26.34 -12.88
CA VAL A 375 -11.72 27.67 -13.45
C VAL A 375 -11.19 28.70 -12.47
N ILE A 376 -10.09 29.36 -12.84
CA ILE A 376 -9.56 30.55 -12.15
C ILE A 376 -10.17 31.77 -12.85
N ASN A 377 -11.17 32.39 -12.23
CA ASN A 377 -11.90 33.52 -12.82
C ASN A 377 -11.07 34.82 -12.78
N SER A 378 -11.58 35.86 -13.44
CA SER A 378 -10.91 37.16 -13.53
C SER A 378 -10.54 37.74 -12.18
N ASP A 379 -9.31 38.23 -12.06
CA ASP A 379 -8.72 38.86 -10.88
C ASP A 379 -8.72 37.96 -9.62
N SER A 380 -8.92 36.65 -9.77
CA SER A 380 -8.78 35.67 -8.70
C SER A 380 -7.38 35.06 -8.68
N LYS A 381 -6.97 34.54 -7.52
CA LYS A 381 -5.63 33.98 -7.33
C LYS A 381 -5.69 32.60 -6.70
N LEU A 382 -5.05 31.63 -7.33
CA LEU A 382 -4.70 30.36 -6.72
C LEU A 382 -3.19 30.35 -6.48
N LYS A 383 -2.78 30.23 -5.22
CA LYS A 383 -1.37 30.14 -4.82
C LYS A 383 -1.11 28.79 -4.18
N ILE A 384 -0.09 28.05 -4.64
CA ILE A 384 0.25 26.73 -4.11
C ILE A 384 1.75 26.56 -3.87
N SER A 385 2.12 25.99 -2.72
CA SER A 385 3.42 25.36 -2.46
C SER A 385 3.18 23.87 -2.30
N GLY A 386 3.50 23.07 -3.30
CA GLY A 386 3.29 21.61 -3.29
C GLY A 386 2.74 21.07 -4.61
N ASN A 387 2.09 19.91 -4.55
CA ASN A 387 1.65 19.19 -5.76
C ASN A 387 0.19 19.48 -6.10
N MET A 388 -0.07 19.81 -7.36
CA MET A 388 -1.41 19.98 -7.90
C MET A 388 -1.76 18.85 -8.88
N THR A 389 -2.95 18.28 -8.77
CA THR A 389 -3.48 17.23 -9.65
C THR A 389 -4.89 17.60 -10.09
N ILE A 390 -5.10 17.77 -11.38
CA ILE A 390 -6.40 18.11 -11.97
C ILE A 390 -6.79 16.98 -12.94
N TYR A 391 -7.78 16.19 -12.55
CA TYR A 391 -8.45 15.24 -13.43
C TYR A 391 -9.48 15.99 -14.27
N GLY A 392 -9.04 16.77 -15.25
CA GLY A 392 -9.90 17.57 -16.12
C GLY A 392 -9.13 18.72 -16.75
N ASP A 393 -9.86 19.74 -17.21
CA ASP A 393 -9.26 20.91 -17.83
C ASP A 393 -8.90 21.99 -16.80
N LEU A 394 -7.87 22.78 -17.11
CA LEU A 394 -7.52 23.99 -16.39
C LEU A 394 -7.77 25.21 -17.27
N TYR A 395 -8.68 26.09 -16.81
CA TYR A 395 -8.98 27.36 -17.47
C TYR A 395 -8.57 28.55 -16.60
N ILE A 396 -7.62 29.35 -17.09
CA ILE A 396 -7.21 30.60 -16.44
C ILE A 396 -7.80 31.77 -17.24
N SER A 397 -8.69 32.52 -16.60
CA SER A 397 -9.34 33.69 -17.19
C SER A 397 -8.43 34.91 -17.21
N SER A 398 -8.79 35.95 -17.97
CA SER A 398 -8.06 37.23 -17.98
C SER A 398 -7.94 37.80 -16.57
N GLY A 399 -6.72 38.10 -16.12
CA GLY A 399 -6.41 38.60 -14.78
C GLY A 399 -6.35 37.53 -13.69
N GLY A 400 -6.72 36.28 -14.00
CA GLY A 400 -6.55 35.14 -13.09
C GLY A 400 -5.09 34.75 -12.96
N ILE A 401 -4.67 34.36 -11.75
CA ILE A 401 -3.28 34.03 -11.45
C ILE A 401 -3.22 32.64 -10.82
N LEU A 402 -2.40 31.76 -11.40
CA LEU A 402 -1.88 30.56 -10.76
C LEU A 402 -0.42 30.82 -10.35
N GLU A 403 -0.13 30.80 -9.05
CA GLU A 403 1.22 31.03 -8.51
C GLU A 403 1.72 29.78 -7.82
N PHE A 404 2.83 29.23 -8.32
CA PHE A 404 3.61 28.20 -7.63
C PHE A 404 4.67 28.85 -6.75
N VAL A 405 4.92 28.24 -5.61
CA VAL A 405 5.83 28.72 -4.59
C VAL A 405 6.81 27.61 -4.23
N GLY A 406 8.07 28.01 -4.02
CA GLY A 406 9.17 27.07 -3.80
C GLY A 406 9.65 26.45 -5.11
N ASP A 407 10.64 25.56 -4.98
CA ASP A 407 11.31 24.94 -6.13
C ASP A 407 10.79 23.52 -6.42
N ASP A 408 10.06 22.91 -5.46
CA ASP A 408 9.59 21.51 -5.51
C ASP A 408 8.09 21.37 -5.83
N SER A 409 7.44 22.45 -6.26
CA SER A 409 6.04 22.40 -6.67
C SER A 409 5.89 21.65 -8.00
N SER A 410 4.80 20.92 -8.18
CA SER A 410 4.51 20.21 -9.43
C SER A 410 3.03 20.28 -9.79
N ILE A 411 2.72 20.11 -11.08
CA ILE A 411 1.35 20.05 -11.57
C ILE A 411 1.16 18.91 -12.58
N TYR A 412 0.04 18.21 -12.45
CA TYR A 412 -0.42 17.21 -13.41
C TYR A 412 -1.87 17.52 -13.83
N VAL A 413 -2.09 17.73 -15.13
CA VAL A 413 -3.41 18.00 -15.71
C VAL A 413 -3.74 16.95 -16.77
N THR A 414 -4.85 16.23 -16.60
CA THR A 414 -5.24 15.19 -17.59
C THR A 414 -5.88 15.77 -18.85
N GLY A 415 -6.52 16.94 -18.75
CA GLY A 415 -7.25 17.60 -19.83
C GLY A 415 -6.45 18.69 -20.56
N GLU A 416 -7.16 19.71 -21.05
CA GLU A 416 -6.57 20.88 -21.70
C GLU A 416 -6.17 21.94 -20.68
N VAL A 417 -5.01 22.58 -20.89
CA VAL A 417 -4.62 23.80 -20.17
C VAL A 417 -4.84 24.98 -21.10
N LYS A 418 -5.67 25.93 -20.68
CA LYS A 418 -5.98 27.13 -21.46
C LYS A 418 -5.81 28.39 -20.62
N ILE A 419 -4.82 29.19 -21.00
CA ILE A 419 -4.53 30.49 -20.40
C ILE A 419 -5.05 31.58 -21.34
N ASN A 420 -6.15 32.23 -20.95
CA ASN A 420 -6.71 33.33 -21.73
C ASN A 420 -5.82 34.58 -21.63
N SER A 421 -5.93 35.49 -22.60
CA SER A 421 -5.18 36.74 -22.63
C SER A 421 -5.28 37.49 -21.30
N GLY A 422 -4.14 37.75 -20.66
CA GLY A 422 -4.05 38.44 -19.36
C GLY A 422 -4.10 37.51 -18.14
N GLY A 423 -4.36 36.21 -18.31
CA GLY A 423 -4.11 35.21 -17.27
C GLY A 423 -2.62 34.91 -17.13
N MET A 424 -2.19 34.49 -15.94
CA MET A 424 -0.78 34.24 -15.65
C MET A 424 -0.57 32.93 -14.87
N VAL A 425 0.48 32.21 -15.24
CA VAL A 425 1.10 31.17 -14.42
C VAL A 425 2.47 31.69 -14.01
N THR A 426 2.80 31.63 -12.73
CA THR A 426 4.03 32.21 -12.16
C THR A 426 4.66 31.25 -11.16
N GLY A 427 5.97 31.41 -10.90
CA GLY A 427 6.73 30.53 -10.01
C GLY A 427 7.48 29.41 -10.75
N SER A 428 8.30 28.66 -10.01
CA SER A 428 8.96 27.45 -10.50
C SER A 428 8.05 26.25 -10.22
N PHE A 429 7.92 25.35 -11.20
CA PHE A 429 7.19 24.11 -11.03
C PHE A 429 7.62 23.06 -12.06
N GLU A 430 7.42 21.79 -11.73
CA GLU A 430 7.50 20.68 -12.68
C GLU A 430 6.14 20.44 -13.34
N ASP A 431 6.08 20.50 -14.67
CA ASP A 431 4.90 20.10 -15.45
C ASP A 431 4.99 18.61 -15.77
N LEU A 432 4.22 17.80 -15.02
CA LEU A 432 4.20 16.35 -15.16
C LEU A 432 3.34 15.87 -16.34
N SER A 433 2.66 16.79 -17.02
CA SER A 433 1.68 16.51 -18.08
C SER A 433 2.06 17.08 -19.45
N ASP A 434 3.18 17.82 -19.53
CA ASP A 434 3.65 18.52 -20.73
C ASP A 434 2.54 19.37 -21.41
N LYS A 435 1.86 20.21 -20.63
CA LYS A 435 0.71 21.04 -21.03
C LYS A 435 0.95 22.56 -20.94
N PHE A 436 2.03 23.02 -20.33
CA PHE A 436 2.28 24.44 -20.05
C PHE A 436 3.29 25.12 -21.00
N ASP A 437 3.58 24.48 -22.14
CA ASP A 437 4.48 24.98 -23.21
C ASP A 437 4.00 26.24 -23.94
#